data_AF-A0A7W9XMA2-F1
#
_entry.id   AF-A0A7W9XMA2-F1
#
_cell.length_a   1.000
_cell.length_b   1.000
_cell.length_c   1.000
_cell.angle_alpha   90.00
_cell.angle_beta   90.00
_cell.angle_gamma   90.00
#
_symmetry.space_group_name_H-M   'P 1'
#
loop_
_entity.id
_entity.type
_entity.pdbx_description
1 polymer ?
#
loop_
_entity_poly.entity_id
_entity_poly.type
_entity_poly.pdbx_seq_one_letter_code
_entity_poly.pdbx_strand_id
1 'polypeptide(L)'
;MIVPLLNWQRAEVVNTSKIASYHIVFGDFNAAINAVEIGAFINQSRAIDCYAADHGPEPRYSLANAFTKNNKRICVDHIFALPVANMYPAFINSAVVLNEPDKQSGLYASDHFGISTTFVTHNF
;
A
#
# COMPACT_ATOMS: atom_id res chain seq x y z
N MET A 1 -1.32 -16.86 -32.03
CA MET A 1 -0.73 -15.59 -31.55
C MET A 1 -0.97 -15.56 -30.05
N ILE A 2 0.05 -15.90 -29.26
CA ILE A 2 -0.05 -16.08 -27.81
C ILE A 2 0.57 -14.85 -27.16
N VAL A 3 -0.20 -14.16 -26.33
CA VAL A 3 0.25 -13.01 -25.53
C VAL A 3 1.17 -13.55 -24.42
N PRO A 4 2.40 -13.03 -24.23
CA PRO A 4 3.20 -13.44 -23.08
C PRO A 4 2.65 -12.79 -21.81
N LEU A 5 2.45 -13.64 -20.81
CA LEU A 5 2.09 -13.30 -19.44
C LEU A 5 3.09 -12.30 -18.83
N LEU A 6 2.58 -11.27 -18.16
CA LEU A 6 3.36 -10.34 -17.35
C LEU A 6 4.19 -11.12 -16.31
N ASN A 7 5.51 -10.99 -16.39
CA ASN A 7 6.45 -11.48 -15.39
C ASN A 7 6.32 -10.65 -14.13
N TRP A 8 5.67 -11.19 -13.10
CA TRP A 8 5.75 -10.68 -11.74
C TRP A 8 7.19 -10.92 -11.24
N GLN A 9 8.00 -9.87 -11.16
CA GLN A 9 9.32 -9.98 -10.55
C GLN A 9 9.18 -10.11 -9.03
N ARG A 10 9.48 -11.31 -8.51
CA ARG A 10 9.60 -11.57 -7.08
C ARG A 10 10.97 -11.06 -6.63
N ALA A 11 11.01 -10.00 -5.84
CA ALA A 11 12.22 -9.61 -5.13
C ALA A 11 12.33 -10.46 -3.85
N GLU A 12 13.29 -11.40 -3.81
CA GLU A 12 13.66 -12.11 -2.58
C GLU A 12 14.99 -11.56 -2.08
N VAL A 13 14.96 -10.86 -0.93
CA VAL A 13 16.17 -10.49 -0.20
C VAL A 13 16.47 -11.64 0.78
N VAL A 14 17.50 -12.43 0.47
CA VAL A 14 17.91 -13.58 1.29
C VAL A 14 18.91 -13.11 2.36
N ASN A 15 18.47 -13.04 3.61
CA ASN A 15 19.33 -12.96 4.80
C ASN A 15 19.20 -14.27 5.59
N THR A 16 20.32 -14.94 5.87
CA THR A 16 20.40 -16.35 6.31
C THR A 16 20.16 -16.59 7.80
N SER A 17 19.52 -15.65 8.52
CA SER A 17 19.10 -15.83 9.92
C SER A 17 17.56 -15.81 10.00
N LYS A 18 16.91 -16.96 10.18
CA LYS A 18 15.44 -17.14 10.26
C LYS A 18 14.67 -16.29 9.24
N ILE A 19 14.48 -16.81 8.02
CA ILE A 19 13.64 -16.15 7.00
C ILE A 19 12.19 -16.14 7.51
N ALA A 20 11.78 -15.04 8.13
CA ALA A 20 10.37 -14.74 8.27
C ALA A 20 9.88 -14.32 6.88
N SER A 21 9.12 -15.21 6.23
CA SER A 21 8.50 -14.91 4.94
C SER A 21 7.33 -13.96 5.18
N TYR A 22 7.32 -12.84 4.47
CA TYR A 22 6.21 -11.89 4.45
C TYR A 22 5.72 -11.71 3.02
N HIS A 23 4.42 -11.55 2.85
CA HIS A 23 3.79 -11.33 1.55
C HIS A 23 3.09 -9.98 1.58
N ILE A 24 3.63 -9.00 0.86
CA ILE A 24 3.07 -7.66 0.74
C ILE A 24 2.64 -7.44 -0.71
N VAL A 25 1.42 -6.95 -0.91
CA VAL A 25 0.86 -6.57 -2.21
C VAL A 25 0.56 -5.08 -2.16
N PHE A 26 1.13 -4.30 -3.06
CA PHE A 26 0.98 -2.84 -3.02
C PHE A 26 1.00 -2.23 -4.42
N GLY A 27 0.44 -1.03 -4.53
CA GLY A 27 0.42 -0.24 -5.75
C GLY A 27 -0.90 0.52 -5.91
N ASP A 28 -1.10 1.03 -7.12
CA ASP A 28 -2.36 1.64 -7.55
C ASP A 28 -3.35 0.55 -7.99
N PHE A 29 -4.42 0.39 -7.24
CA PHE A 29 -5.50 -0.57 -7.54
C PHE A 29 -6.62 0.05 -8.39
N ASN A 30 -6.58 1.37 -8.64
CA ASN A 30 -7.64 2.15 -9.29
C ASN A 30 -9.02 2.01 -8.62
N ALA A 31 -9.06 1.57 -7.37
CA ALA A 31 -10.27 1.28 -6.62
C ALA A 31 -10.10 1.74 -5.17
N ALA A 32 -11.16 2.29 -4.57
CA ALA A 32 -11.13 2.68 -3.17
C ALA A 32 -11.25 1.47 -2.22
N ILE A 33 -10.89 1.64 -0.95
CA ILE A 33 -10.90 0.56 0.05
C ILE A 33 -12.28 -0.12 0.23
N ASN A 34 -13.36 0.60 -0.06
CA ASN A 34 -14.74 0.11 0.03
C ASN A 34 -15.30 -0.40 -1.32
N ALA A 35 -14.48 -0.47 -2.37
CA ALA A 35 -14.87 -1.03 -3.65
C ALA A 35 -15.09 -2.55 -3.54
N VAL A 36 -15.98 -3.09 -4.38
CA VAL A 36 -16.40 -4.50 -4.31
C VAL A 36 -15.23 -5.44 -4.59
N GLU A 37 -14.39 -5.08 -5.55
CA GLU A 37 -13.19 -5.82 -5.96
C GLU A 37 -12.12 -5.85 -4.87
N ILE A 38 -11.94 -4.75 -4.13
CA ILE A 38 -11.03 -4.70 -2.98
C ILE A 38 -11.57 -5.57 -1.85
N GLY A 39 -12.87 -5.47 -1.56
CA GLY A 39 -13.54 -6.34 -0.59
C GLY A 39 -13.43 -7.83 -0.96
N ALA A 40 -13.61 -8.16 -2.24
CA ALA A 40 -13.45 -9.53 -2.75
C ALA A 40 -11.99 -10.03 -2.58
N PHE A 41 -11.01 -9.19 -2.93
CA PHE A 41 -9.59 -9.50 -2.73
C PHE A 41 -9.28 -9.76 -1.25
N ILE A 42 -9.69 -8.86 -0.35
CA ILE A 42 -9.48 -8.98 1.10
C ILE A 42 -10.10 -10.28 1.63
N ASN A 43 -11.36 -10.56 1.25
CA ASN A 43 -12.07 -11.75 1.72
C ASN A 43 -11.44 -13.06 1.21
N GLN A 44 -11.03 -13.11 -0.07
CA GLN A 44 -10.47 -14.32 -0.66
C GLN A 44 -9.04 -14.61 -0.17
N SER A 45 -8.22 -13.57 -0.08
CA SER A 45 -6.80 -13.70 0.26
C SER A 45 -6.53 -13.59 1.77
N ARG A 46 -7.55 -13.21 2.55
CA ARG A 46 -7.43 -12.80 3.95
C ARG A 46 -6.43 -11.66 4.13
N ALA A 47 -6.31 -10.77 3.15
CA ALA A 47 -5.40 -9.64 3.27
C ALA A 47 -5.83 -8.70 4.41
N ILE A 48 -4.87 -8.03 5.04
CA ILE A 48 -5.14 -6.87 5.88
C ILE A 48 -4.58 -5.62 5.20
N ASP A 49 -5.27 -4.50 5.38
CA ASP A 49 -4.78 -3.19 4.98
C ASP A 49 -3.73 -2.71 5.99
N CYS A 50 -2.47 -2.60 5.56
CA CYS A 50 -1.36 -2.24 6.44
C CYS A 50 -1.51 -0.84 7.05
N TYR A 51 -2.16 0.08 6.34
CA TYR A 51 -2.39 1.44 6.84
C TYR A 51 -3.39 1.43 8.00
N ALA A 52 -4.49 0.71 7.83
CA ALA A 52 -5.50 0.57 8.88
C ALA A 52 -4.99 -0.27 10.06
N ALA A 53 -4.13 -1.25 9.80
CA ALA A 53 -3.52 -2.08 10.84
C ALA A 53 -2.62 -1.29 11.81
N ASP A 54 -2.03 -0.17 11.35
CA ASP A 54 -1.31 0.79 12.20
C ASP A 54 -2.20 1.95 12.71
N HIS A 55 -3.51 1.91 12.50
CA HIS A 55 -4.39 3.05 12.82
C HIS A 55 -3.94 4.36 12.14
N GLY A 56 -3.45 4.27 10.90
CA GLY A 56 -3.00 5.42 10.14
C GLY A 56 -4.07 6.52 10.02
N PRO A 57 -3.70 7.79 9.85
CA PRO A 57 -4.66 8.89 9.80
C PRO A 57 -5.68 8.78 8.66
N GLU A 58 -6.97 8.84 9.00
CA GLU A 58 -8.07 8.77 8.04
C GLU A 58 -8.86 10.10 7.95
N PRO A 59 -9.52 10.41 6.82
CA PRO A 59 -9.44 9.68 5.56
C PRO A 59 -8.09 9.88 4.88
N ARG A 60 -7.43 8.78 4.50
CA ARG A 60 -6.24 8.77 3.64
C ARG A 60 -6.62 9.10 2.19
N TYR A 61 -5.65 9.53 1.41
CA TYR A 61 -5.85 9.97 0.04
C TYR A 61 -4.56 9.83 -0.75
N SER A 62 -4.69 9.45 -2.01
CA SER A 62 -3.57 9.32 -2.94
C SER A 62 -3.76 10.15 -4.20
N LEU A 63 -5.00 10.44 -4.66
CA LEU A 63 -5.18 11.22 -5.88
C LEU A 63 -4.93 12.73 -5.68
N ALA A 64 -3.80 13.23 -6.19
CA ALA A 64 -3.37 14.62 -5.98
C ALA A 64 -4.34 15.63 -6.60
N ASN A 65 -4.81 15.38 -7.83
CA ASN A 65 -5.76 16.27 -8.50
C ASN A 65 -7.12 16.30 -7.78
N ALA A 66 -7.58 15.17 -7.25
CA ALA A 66 -8.84 15.11 -6.50
C ALA A 66 -8.76 15.99 -5.26
N PHE A 67 -7.64 15.91 -4.53
CA PHE A 67 -7.40 16.70 -3.34
C PHE A 67 -7.18 18.19 -3.66
N THR A 68 -6.22 18.50 -4.52
CA THR A 68 -5.77 19.88 -4.75
C THR A 68 -6.77 20.75 -5.52
N LYS A 69 -7.56 20.17 -6.43
CA LYS A 69 -8.52 20.93 -7.25
C LYS A 69 -9.93 20.90 -6.68
N ASN A 70 -10.32 19.79 -6.05
CA ASN A 70 -11.70 19.55 -5.64
C ASN A 70 -11.87 19.33 -4.13
N ASN A 71 -10.79 19.38 -3.34
CA ASN A 71 -10.78 19.05 -1.91
C ASN A 71 -11.41 17.68 -1.61
N LYS A 72 -11.27 16.72 -2.54
CA LYS A 72 -11.77 15.36 -2.39
C LYS A 72 -10.63 14.43 -1.97
N ARG A 73 -10.87 13.69 -0.90
CA ARG A 73 -9.93 12.68 -0.40
C ARG A 73 -10.31 11.33 -0.98
N ILE A 74 -9.56 10.91 -1.99
CA ILE A 74 -9.74 9.63 -2.68
C ILE A 74 -8.41 8.89 -2.62
N CYS A 75 -8.44 7.64 -2.18
CA CYS A 75 -7.29 6.76 -2.10
C CYS A 75 -7.53 5.54 -2.98
N VAL A 76 -6.66 5.33 -3.96
CA VAL A 76 -6.64 4.13 -4.83
C VAL A 76 -5.35 3.34 -4.69
N ASP A 77 -4.37 3.91 -3.98
CA ASP A 77 -3.10 3.27 -3.67
C ASP A 77 -3.23 2.56 -2.32
N HIS A 78 -2.87 1.28 -2.30
CA HIS A 78 -3.04 0.44 -1.12
C HIS A 78 -1.79 -0.38 -0.85
N ILE A 79 -1.59 -0.72 0.43
CA ILE A 79 -0.58 -1.65 0.89
C ILE A 79 -1.30 -2.71 1.69
N PHE A 80 -1.28 -3.95 1.20
CA PHE A 80 -1.91 -5.10 1.83
C PHE A 80 -0.86 -6.12 2.27
N ALA A 81 -1.10 -6.73 3.43
CA ALA A 81 -0.34 -7.89 3.89
C ALA A 81 -1.18 -9.16 3.80
N LEU A 82 -0.61 -10.21 3.23
CA LEU A 82 -1.20 -11.54 3.22
C LEU A 82 -0.67 -12.36 4.40
N PRO A 83 -1.49 -13.22 5.01
CA PRO A 83 -1.05 -14.01 6.14
C PRO A 83 -0.01 -15.04 5.70
N VAL A 84 1.04 -15.20 6.51
CA VAL A 84 1.96 -16.34 6.43
C VAL A 84 1.85 -17.12 7.73
N ALA A 85 1.50 -18.40 7.63
CA ALA A 85 1.21 -19.25 8.80
C ALA A 85 0.18 -18.63 9.76
N ASN A 86 -0.86 -17.98 9.21
CA ASN A 86 -1.91 -17.25 9.95
C ASN A 86 -1.42 -16.03 10.77
N MET A 87 -0.22 -15.51 10.48
CA MET A 87 0.33 -14.33 11.12
C MET A 87 0.55 -13.20 10.11
N TYR A 88 0.54 -11.97 10.63
CA TYR A 88 0.87 -10.76 9.89
C TYR A 88 2.02 -10.03 10.60
N PRO A 89 2.86 -9.26 9.89
CA PRO A 89 3.77 -8.32 10.53
C PRO A 89 3.01 -7.30 11.38
N ALA A 90 3.72 -6.69 12.32
CA ALA A 90 3.26 -5.42 12.89
C ALA A 90 3.62 -4.28 11.93
N PHE A 91 2.75 -3.27 11.88
CA PHE A 91 2.91 -2.08 11.04
C PHE A 91 2.93 -0.84 11.94
N ILE A 92 3.81 0.10 11.60
CA ILE A 92 3.97 1.38 12.31
C ILE A 92 4.19 2.55 11.33
N ASN A 93 3.91 3.77 11.78
CA ASN A 93 4.17 5.01 11.05
C ASN A 93 3.49 5.09 9.67
N SER A 94 2.24 4.67 9.58
CA SER A 94 1.43 4.79 8.38
C SER A 94 1.00 6.23 8.13
N ALA A 95 1.30 6.73 6.94
CA ALA A 95 1.04 8.11 6.56
C ALA A 95 0.87 8.27 5.05
N VAL A 96 0.11 9.29 4.67
CA VAL A 96 0.19 9.87 3.32
C VAL A 96 1.47 10.70 3.27
N VAL A 97 2.30 10.47 2.26
CA VAL A 97 3.61 11.12 2.08
C VAL A 97 3.71 11.74 0.69
N LEU A 98 4.67 12.66 0.51
CA LEU A 98 4.85 13.40 -0.75
C LEU A 98 3.59 14.16 -1.18
N ASN A 99 2.77 14.57 -0.20
CA ASN A 99 1.52 15.31 -0.35
C ASN A 99 1.67 16.82 -0.24
N GLU A 100 2.91 17.31 -0.25
CA GLU A 100 3.26 18.72 -0.31
C GLU A 100 4.04 18.96 -1.61
N PRO A 101 3.81 20.09 -2.30
CA PRO A 101 4.59 20.42 -3.48
C PRO A 101 6.04 20.72 -3.08
N ASP A 102 6.97 20.47 -3.99
CA ASP A 102 8.34 20.94 -3.85
C ASP A 102 8.36 22.46 -3.66
N LYS A 103 9.12 22.94 -2.67
CA LYS A 103 9.10 24.35 -2.25
C LYS A 103 9.65 25.29 -3.32
N GLN A 104 10.53 24.81 -4.19
CA GLN A 104 11.17 25.64 -5.21
C GLN A 104 10.35 25.69 -6.50
N SER A 105 9.88 24.54 -6.97
CA SER A 105 9.15 24.41 -8.24
C SER A 105 7.64 24.53 -8.09
N GLY A 106 7.09 24.33 -6.89
CA GLY A 106 5.66 24.22 -6.66
C GLY A 106 5.03 22.94 -7.24
N LEU A 107 5.85 22.00 -7.72
CA LEU A 107 5.39 20.77 -8.36
C LEU A 107 5.28 19.63 -7.35
N TYR A 108 4.24 18.80 -7.51
CA TYR A 108 4.17 17.52 -6.83
C TYR A 108 5.04 16.49 -7.54
N ALA A 109 5.54 15.50 -6.80
CA ALA A 109 6.38 14.44 -7.34
C ALA A 109 5.61 13.53 -8.34
N SER A 110 4.30 13.40 -8.16
CA SER A 110 3.40 12.60 -9.00
C SER A 110 1.98 13.17 -8.89
N ASP A 111 1.11 12.77 -9.81
CA ASP A 111 -0.35 12.92 -9.70
C ASP A 111 -0.98 12.01 -8.63
N HIS A 112 -0.17 11.12 -8.03
CA HIS A 112 -0.48 10.36 -6.83
C HIS A 112 0.45 10.78 -5.67
N PHE A 113 -0.12 10.94 -4.47
CA PHE A 113 0.62 10.99 -3.22
C PHE A 113 0.96 9.58 -2.75
N GLY A 114 2.10 9.43 -2.08
CA GLY A 114 2.54 8.15 -1.58
C GLY A 114 1.71 7.70 -0.37
N ILE A 115 1.43 6.39 -0.31
CA ILE A 115 0.95 5.74 0.91
C ILE A 115 2.14 4.99 1.49
N SER A 116 2.40 5.19 2.78
CA SER A 116 3.56 4.60 3.46
C SER A 116 3.15 3.83 4.71
N THR A 117 3.99 2.87 5.08
CA THR A 117 3.96 2.16 6.35
C THR A 117 5.35 1.57 6.60
N THR A 118 5.68 1.30 7.86
CA THR A 118 6.90 0.58 8.26
C THR A 118 6.50 -0.80 8.78
N PHE A 119 7.07 -1.86 8.21
CA PHE A 119 6.89 -3.20 8.73
C PHE A 119 7.94 -3.52 9.79
N VAL A 120 7.54 -4.15 10.89
CA VAL A 120 8.43 -4.54 12.00
C VAL A 120 8.72 -6.03 11.93
N THR A 121 10.01 -6.40 11.91
CA THR A 121 10.48 -7.78 11.68
C THR A 121 10.95 -8.52 12.93
N HIS A 122 10.87 -7.92 14.12
CA HIS A 122 11.44 -8.52 15.32
C HIS A 122 10.55 -9.62 15.89
N ASN A 123 11.16 -10.79 16.12
CA ASN A 123 10.58 -11.92 16.84
C ASN A 123 10.29 -11.50 18.29
N PHE A 124 9.05 -11.69 18.75
CA PHE A 124 8.76 -11.84 20.17
C PHE A 124 9.16 -13.24 20.64
#